data_AF-A0A529Q301-F1
#
_entry.id   AF-A0A529Q301-F1
#
_cell.length_a   1.000
_cell.length_b   1.000
_cell.length_c   1.000
_cell.angle_alpha   90.00
_cell.angle_beta   90.00
_cell.angle_gamma   90.00
#
_symmetry.space_group_name_H-M   'P 1'
#
loop_
_entity.id
_entity.type
_entity.pdbx_description
1 polymer ?
#
loop_
_entity_poly.entity_id
_entity_poly.type
_entity_poly.pdbx_seq_one_letter_code
_entity_poly.pdbx_strand_id
1 'polypeptide(L)'
;FKAHIGKDAKLTLFVMNAGGRLVRQEVVVRTTGEGADFKLRGINLLAGDTHTDTTMVLDHAVPHTTSTEVMRNVVTGKARGVFQGRINVHQYAQKTNAKMACNTLLLSDDGEFSTKPELEIFADDVVCGHGATVTEIDHNHLFYL
;
A
#
# COMPACT_ATOMS: atom_id res chain seq x y z
N PHE A 1 -9.54 -8.12 -4.41
CA PHE A 1 -10.45 -7.02 -4.79
C PHE A 1 -10.07 -6.50 -6.17
N LYS A 2 -11.05 -6.28 -7.06
CA LYS A 2 -10.83 -5.71 -8.39
C LYS A 2 -11.82 -4.57 -8.64
N ALA A 3 -11.36 -3.43 -9.15
CA ALA A 3 -12.24 -2.30 -9.46
C ALA A 3 -11.77 -1.46 -10.64
N HIS A 4 -12.74 -0.88 -11.35
CA HIS A 4 -12.54 0.14 -12.37
C HIS A 4 -13.21 1.42 -11.87
N ILE A 5 -12.47 2.53 -11.85
CA ILE A 5 -12.97 3.82 -11.34
C ILE A 5 -13.30 4.71 -12.53
N GLY A 6 -14.57 5.11 -12.63
CA GLY A 6 -15.08 5.96 -13.70
C GLY A 6 -14.75 7.44 -13.51
N LYS A 7 -15.23 8.27 -14.45
CA LYS A 7 -14.99 9.71 -14.46
C LYS A 7 -15.49 10.36 -13.17
N ASP A 8 -14.66 11.19 -12.56
CA ASP A 8 -14.93 11.92 -11.30
C ASP A 8 -15.35 11.03 -10.10
N ALA A 9 -15.20 9.71 -10.22
CA ALA A 9 -15.59 8.77 -9.19
C ALA A 9 -14.51 8.62 -8.12
N LYS A 10 -14.95 8.34 -6.89
CA LYS A 10 -14.06 8.20 -5.73
C LYS A 10 -14.25 6.83 -5.10
N LEU A 11 -13.14 6.15 -4.81
CA LEU A 11 -13.14 4.88 -4.10
C LEU A 11 -12.15 4.94 -2.95
N THR A 12 -12.63 4.70 -1.73
CA THR A 12 -11.75 4.42 -0.58
C THR A 12 -11.93 2.97 -0.17
N LEU A 13 -10.85 2.21 -0.24
CA LEU A 13 -10.78 0.81 0.18
C LEU A 13 -10.02 0.71 1.50
N PHE A 14 -10.67 0.11 2.50
CA PHE A 14 -10.05 -0.28 3.75
C PHE A 14 -9.81 -1.79 3.76
N VAL A 15 -8.59 -2.19 4.09
CA VAL A 15 -8.18 -3.60 4.20
C VAL A 15 -7.55 -3.80 5.56
N MET A 16 -8.02 -4.80 6.31
CA MET A 16 -7.41 -5.23 7.55
C MET A 16 -7.17 -6.72 7.49
N ASN A 17 -5.91 -7.13 7.67
CA ASN A 17 -5.53 -8.53 7.85
C ASN A 17 -5.13 -8.71 9.31
N ALA A 18 -5.89 -9.51 10.04
CA ALA A 18 -5.64 -9.84 11.45
C ALA A 18 -5.89 -11.33 11.66
N GLY A 19 -4.80 -12.09 11.81
CA GLY A 19 -4.85 -13.55 11.93
C GLY A 19 -4.82 -14.29 10.59
N GLY A 20 -5.05 -15.61 10.67
CA GLY A 20 -4.83 -16.53 9.55
C GLY A 20 -3.37 -16.97 9.46
N ARG A 21 -3.13 -18.28 9.32
CA ARG A 21 -1.76 -18.81 9.22
C ARG A 21 -1.06 -18.33 7.95
N LEU A 22 -1.80 -18.31 6.85
CA LEU A 22 -1.34 -17.84 5.54
C LEU A 22 -2.45 -17.00 4.92
N VAL A 23 -2.15 -15.76 4.58
CA VAL A 23 -3.07 -14.82 3.92
C VAL A 23 -2.41 -14.27 2.68
N ARG A 24 -3.13 -14.28 1.55
CA ARG A 24 -2.79 -13.54 0.34
C ARG A 24 -3.93 -12.60 -0.02
N GLN A 25 -3.66 -11.31 0.00
CA GLN A 25 -4.62 -10.26 -0.27
C GLN A 25 -4.18 -9.51 -1.53
N GLU A 26 -5.04 -9.49 -2.55
CA GLU A 26 -4.73 -8.84 -3.83
C GLU A 26 -5.70 -7.69 -4.11
N VAL A 27 -5.16 -6.53 -4.47
CA VAL A 27 -5.93 -5.33 -4.85
C VAL A 27 -5.50 -4.91 -6.25
N VAL A 28 -6.41 -4.99 -7.21
CA VAL A 28 -6.15 -4.58 -8.60
C VAL A 28 -7.14 -3.49 -8.98
N VAL A 29 -6.65 -2.28 -9.22
CA VAL A 29 -7.50 -1.12 -9.50
C VAL A 29 -7.04 -0.45 -10.78
N ARG A 30 -8.00 0.01 -11.58
CA ARG A 30 -7.73 0.79 -12.79
C ARG A 30 -8.57 2.06 -12.79
N THR A 31 -7.94 3.22 -12.93
CA THR A 31 -8.66 4.46 -13.18
C THR A 31 -8.94 4.58 -14.67
N THR A 32 -10.23 4.55 -15.03
CA THR A 32 -10.71 4.53 -16.42
C THR A 32 -11.41 5.80 -16.86
N GLY A 33 -11.71 6.71 -15.93
CA GLY A 33 -12.20 8.05 -16.25
C GLY A 33 -11.37 9.13 -15.57
N GLU A 34 -11.22 10.26 -16.27
CA GLU A 34 -10.52 11.44 -15.76
C GLU A 34 -11.13 11.91 -14.44
N GLY A 35 -10.33 12.49 -13.55
CA GLY A 35 -10.79 12.95 -12.24
C GLY A 35 -11.02 11.83 -11.21
N ALA A 36 -10.75 10.57 -11.56
CA ALA A 36 -10.87 9.45 -10.61
C ALA A 36 -9.90 9.58 -9.42
N ASP A 37 -10.40 9.31 -8.21
CA ASP A 37 -9.65 9.36 -6.94
C ASP A 37 -9.71 7.98 -6.25
N PHE A 38 -8.53 7.38 -6.04
CA PHE A 38 -8.40 6.11 -5.33
C PHE A 38 -7.65 6.27 -4.00
N LYS A 39 -8.18 5.68 -2.93
CA LYS A 39 -7.49 5.60 -1.65
C LYS A 39 -7.45 4.16 -1.14
N LEU A 40 -6.26 3.70 -0.79
CA LEU A 40 -6.07 2.46 -0.04
C LEU A 40 -5.61 2.79 1.39
N ARG A 41 -6.26 2.14 2.35
CA ARG A 41 -5.91 2.16 3.77
C ARG A 41 -5.81 0.72 4.23
N GLY A 42 -4.59 0.19 4.29
CA GLY A 42 -4.32 -1.17 4.71
C GLY A 42 -3.65 -1.27 6.07
N ILE A 43 -4.06 -2.25 6.86
CA ILE A 43 -3.45 -2.60 8.13
C ILE A 43 -3.15 -4.10 8.15
N ASN A 44 -1.91 -4.47 8.45
CA ASN A 44 -1.49 -5.84 8.73
C ASN A 44 -1.11 -5.97 10.21
N LEU A 45 -1.81 -6.83 10.95
CA LEU A 45 -1.51 -7.17 12.34
C LEU A 45 -1.03 -8.62 12.40
N LEU A 46 0.28 -8.80 12.48
CA LEU A 46 0.94 -10.08 12.29
C LEU A 46 1.58 -10.55 13.59
N ALA A 47 1.28 -11.79 14.00
CA ALA A 47 1.76 -12.38 15.24
C ALA A 47 2.02 -13.88 15.09
N GLY A 48 2.68 -14.50 16.07
CA GLY A 48 2.94 -15.94 16.07
C GLY A 48 3.85 -16.38 14.92
N ASP A 49 3.43 -17.40 14.15
CA ASP A 49 4.13 -17.93 12.97
C ASP A 49 3.38 -17.61 11.65
N THR A 50 2.58 -16.54 11.64
CA THR A 50 1.72 -16.18 10.49
C THR A 50 2.50 -15.62 9.31
N HIS A 51 1.98 -15.81 8.09
CA HIS A 51 2.48 -15.20 6.87
C HIS A 51 1.36 -14.42 6.16
N THR A 52 1.55 -13.13 5.91
CA THR A 52 0.59 -12.30 5.16
C THR A 52 1.26 -11.58 4.01
N ASP A 53 0.77 -11.83 2.80
CA ASP A 53 1.14 -11.12 1.57
C ASP A 53 0.00 -10.19 1.18
N THR A 54 0.29 -8.89 1.09
CA THR A 54 -0.60 -7.92 0.44
C THR A 54 0.05 -7.41 -0.83
N THR A 55 -0.58 -7.72 -1.97
CA THR A 55 -0.16 -7.26 -3.28
C THR A 55 -1.17 -6.27 -3.86
N MET A 56 -0.69 -5.13 -4.34
CA MET A 56 -1.51 -4.11 -4.99
C MET A 56 -0.94 -3.73 -6.35
N VAL A 57 -1.82 -3.62 -7.35
CA VAL A 57 -1.53 -3.05 -8.67
C VAL A 57 -2.56 -1.96 -8.95
N LEU A 58 -2.09 -0.76 -9.24
CA LEU A 58 -2.90 0.38 -9.64
C LEU A 58 -2.47 0.89 -11.01
N ASP A 59 -3.40 0.83 -11.97
CA ASP A 59 -3.21 1.40 -13.29
C ASP A 59 -3.88 2.79 -13.36
N HIS A 60 -3.07 3.83 -13.52
CA HIS A 60 -3.51 5.14 -13.98
C HIS A 60 -3.59 5.14 -15.51
N ALA A 61 -4.77 4.87 -16.07
CA ALA A 61 -4.94 4.67 -17.51
C ALA A 61 -5.39 5.94 -18.26
N VAL A 62 -5.76 7.00 -17.54
CA VAL A 62 -6.29 8.26 -18.10
C VAL A 62 -5.75 9.48 -17.33
N PRO A 63 -5.74 10.69 -17.93
CA PRO A 63 -5.26 11.91 -17.31
C PRO A 63 -5.98 12.30 -16.01
N HIS A 64 -5.37 13.21 -15.25
CA HIS A 64 -5.99 13.89 -14.11
C HIS A 64 -6.55 12.94 -13.03
N THR A 65 -5.84 11.85 -12.75
CA THR A 65 -6.23 10.88 -11.74
C THR A 65 -5.38 11.02 -10.48
N THR A 66 -5.97 10.79 -9.32
CA THR A 66 -5.31 10.91 -8.03
C THR A 66 -5.33 9.60 -7.26
N SER A 67 -4.27 9.34 -6.49
CA SER A 67 -4.27 8.20 -5.60
C SER A 67 -3.48 8.40 -4.31
N THR A 68 -3.88 7.71 -3.25
CA THR A 68 -3.11 7.65 -2.01
C THR A 68 -3.25 6.30 -1.33
N GLU A 69 -2.15 5.56 -1.24
CA GLU A 69 -2.09 4.24 -0.63
C GLU A 69 -1.24 4.30 0.63
N VAL A 70 -1.83 3.89 1.76
CA VAL A 70 -1.13 3.81 3.04
C VAL A 70 -1.30 2.41 3.58
N MET A 71 -0.18 1.71 3.73
CA MET A 71 -0.08 0.42 4.39
C MET A 71 0.64 0.61 5.72
N ARG A 72 0.01 0.16 6.80
CA ARG A 72 0.61 0.11 8.14
C ARG A 72 0.72 -1.33 8.59
N ASN A 73 1.89 -1.72 9.07
CA ASN A 73 2.16 -3.09 9.47
C ASN A 73 2.69 -3.10 10.90
N VAL A 74 2.16 -4.00 11.72
CA VAL A 74 2.68 -4.31 13.05
C VAL A 74 3.01 -5.79 13.06
N VAL A 75 4.26 -6.13 13.38
CA VAL A 75 4.77 -7.50 13.33
C VAL A 75 5.35 -7.86 14.68
N THR A 76 4.93 -9.00 15.24
CA THR A 76 5.46 -9.55 16.49
C THR A 76 5.63 -11.07 16.40
N GLY A 77 6.36 -11.66 17.35
CA GLY A 77 6.75 -13.07 17.30
C GLY A 77 7.60 -13.36 16.06
N LYS A 78 7.34 -14.51 15.41
CA LYS A 78 8.07 -14.97 14.21
C LYS A 78 7.28 -14.72 12.92
N ALA A 79 6.36 -13.76 12.96
CA ALA A 79 5.46 -13.50 11.86
C ALA A 79 6.17 -12.85 10.68
N ARG A 80 5.67 -13.12 9.48
CA ARG A 80 6.26 -12.66 8.22
C ARG A 80 5.23 -11.90 7.41
N GLY A 81 5.56 -10.66 7.06
CA GLY A 81 4.72 -9.83 6.22
C GLY A 81 5.37 -9.51 4.88
N VAL A 82 4.55 -9.37 3.85
CA VAL A 82 4.95 -8.88 2.54
C VAL A 82 3.98 -7.78 2.12
N PHE A 83 4.52 -6.66 1.65
CA PHE A 83 3.78 -5.70 0.84
C PHE A 83 4.46 -5.52 -0.50
N GLN A 84 3.76 -5.83 -1.58
CA GLN A 84 4.16 -5.46 -2.93
C GLN A 84 3.13 -4.46 -3.48
N GLY A 85 3.54 -3.25 -3.77
CA GLY A 85 2.66 -2.23 -4.32
C GLY A 85 3.24 -1.69 -5.61
N ARG A 86 2.51 -1.80 -6.71
CA ARG A 86 2.94 -1.25 -8.00
C ARG A 86 1.92 -0.24 -8.52
N ILE A 87 2.41 0.95 -8.87
CA ILE A 87 1.64 1.97 -9.57
C ILE A 87 2.19 2.08 -10.99
N ASN A 88 1.30 1.91 -11.96
CA ASN A 88 1.58 2.10 -13.37
C ASN A 88 0.92 3.40 -13.83
N VAL A 89 1.67 4.27 -14.49
CA VAL A 89 1.15 5.50 -15.09
C VAL A 89 1.39 5.46 -16.58
N HIS A 90 0.29 5.32 -17.33
CA HIS A 90 0.32 5.22 -18.78
C HIS A 90 0.83 6.52 -19.41
N GLN A 91 1.44 6.43 -20.61
CA GLN A 91 2.02 7.59 -21.31
C GLN A 91 1.06 8.77 -21.49
N TYR A 92 -0.23 8.50 -21.71
CA TYR A 92 -1.26 9.52 -21.87
C TYR A 92 -1.83 10.03 -20.54
N ALA A 93 -1.52 9.40 -19.41
CA ALA A 93 -2.11 9.71 -18.08
C ALA A 93 -1.42 10.91 -17.41
N GLN A 94 -1.37 12.03 -18.14
CA GLN A 94 -0.79 13.28 -17.69
C GLN A 94 -1.54 13.84 -16.47
N LYS A 95 -0.85 14.65 -15.67
CA LYS A 95 -1.37 15.23 -14.42
C LYS A 95 -1.80 14.18 -13.38
N THR A 96 -1.25 12.97 -13.45
CA THR A 96 -1.41 11.97 -12.39
C THR A 96 -0.72 12.44 -11.10
N ASN A 97 -1.41 12.28 -9.96
CA ASN A 97 -0.85 12.54 -8.63
C ASN A 97 -1.03 11.32 -7.72
N ALA A 98 0.03 10.56 -7.50
CA ALA A 98 -0.02 9.27 -6.83
C ALA A 98 1.01 9.19 -5.69
N LYS A 99 0.58 8.71 -4.51
CA LYS A 99 1.43 8.62 -3.32
C LYS A 99 1.23 7.32 -2.56
N MET A 100 2.30 6.54 -2.45
CA MET A 100 2.31 5.28 -1.70
C MET A 100 3.20 5.37 -0.46
N ALA A 101 2.70 4.93 0.69
CA ALA A 101 3.47 4.79 1.92
C ALA A 101 3.29 3.40 2.52
N CYS A 102 4.40 2.74 2.87
CA CYS A 102 4.42 1.49 3.61
C CYS A 102 5.20 1.68 4.91
N ASN A 103 4.52 1.73 6.05
CA ASN A 103 5.14 1.94 7.35
C ASN A 103 5.03 0.66 8.17
N THR A 104 6.16 0.11 8.59
CA THR A 104 6.23 -1.12 9.38
C THR A 104 6.82 -0.84 10.75
N LEU A 105 6.14 -1.34 11.77
CA LEU A 105 6.61 -1.43 13.14
C LEU A 105 6.93 -2.91 13.46
N LEU A 106 8.21 -3.19 13.72
CA LEU A 106 8.67 -4.48 14.25
C LEU A 106 8.66 -4.41 15.78
N LEU A 107 8.04 -5.41 16.41
CA LEU A 107 7.95 -5.56 17.87
C LEU A 107 8.74 -6.77 18.39
N SER A 108 9.48 -7.44 17.52
CA SER A 108 10.27 -8.63 17.85
C SER A 108 11.42 -8.80 16.87
N ASP A 109 12.57 -9.22 17.39
CA ASP A 109 13.79 -9.51 16.62
C ASP A 109 13.62 -10.69 15.65
N ASP A 110 12.65 -11.59 15.91
CA ASP A 110 12.36 -12.76 15.07
C ASP A 110 11.35 -12.45 13.95
N GLY A 111 10.74 -11.27 13.95
CA GLY A 111 9.71 -10.87 12.99
C GLY A 111 10.31 -10.30 11.71
N GLU A 112 9.69 -10.58 10.57
CA GLU A 112 10.19 -10.10 9.27
C GLU A 112 9.09 -9.36 8.49
N PHE A 113 9.48 -8.30 7.79
CA PHE A 113 8.59 -7.64 6.83
C PHE A 113 9.35 -7.25 5.57
N SER A 114 8.93 -7.78 4.43
CA SER A 114 9.45 -7.41 3.12
C SER A 114 8.53 -6.41 2.44
N THR A 115 9.09 -5.33 1.92
CA THR A 115 8.32 -4.32 1.21
C THR A 115 8.96 -3.99 -0.13
N LYS A 116 8.15 -3.99 -1.18
CA LYS A 116 8.57 -3.68 -2.55
C LYS A 116 7.55 -2.73 -3.19
N PRO A 117 7.66 -1.42 -2.92
CA PRO A 117 6.94 -0.40 -3.65
C PRO A 117 7.62 -0.14 -5.01
N GLU A 118 6.84 -0.11 -6.08
CA GLU A 118 7.29 -0.07 -7.48
C GLU A 118 6.51 1.03 -8.24
N LEU A 119 7.21 1.76 -9.10
CA LEU A 119 6.62 2.73 -10.01
C LEU A 119 7.03 2.43 -11.45
N GLU A 120 6.05 2.30 -12.35
CA GLU A 120 6.24 2.24 -13.79
C GLU A 120 5.60 3.48 -14.42
N ILE A 121 6.39 4.53 -14.63
CA ILE A 121 5.90 5.86 -15.04
C ILE A 121 6.32 6.14 -16.49
N PHE A 122 5.33 6.28 -17.38
CA PHE A 122 5.54 6.59 -18.79
C PHE A 122 5.07 8.01 -19.17
N ALA A 123 4.46 8.75 -18.25
CA ALA A 123 4.05 10.14 -18.41
C ALA A 123 5.04 11.09 -17.71
N ASP A 124 5.28 12.26 -18.30
CA ASP A 124 6.28 13.24 -17.88
C ASP A 124 5.71 14.32 -16.93
N ASP A 125 4.47 14.74 -17.12
CA ASP A 125 3.83 15.79 -16.31
C ASP A 125 3.02 15.18 -15.16
N VAL A 126 3.72 14.58 -14.19
CA VAL A 126 3.11 13.85 -13.06
C VAL A 126 3.80 14.15 -11.73
N VAL A 127 3.09 13.88 -10.63
CA VAL A 127 3.65 13.89 -9.28
C VAL A 127 3.46 12.51 -8.67
N CYS A 128 4.47 11.67 -8.75
CA CYS A 128 4.43 10.31 -8.23
C CYS A 128 5.52 10.11 -7.17
N GLY A 129 5.19 9.44 -6.07
CA GLY A 129 6.16 9.12 -5.03
C GLY A 129 5.76 7.91 -4.23
N HIS A 130 6.77 7.17 -3.77
CA HIS A 130 6.56 6.09 -2.82
C HIS A 130 7.62 6.16 -1.71
N GLY A 131 7.25 5.67 -0.54
CA GLY A 131 8.15 5.57 0.60
C GLY A 131 7.86 4.34 1.42
N ALA A 132 8.91 3.74 1.97
CA ALA A 132 8.80 2.67 2.94
C ALA A 132 9.67 2.97 4.15
N THR A 133 9.14 2.70 5.35
CA THR A 133 9.89 2.83 6.60
C THR A 133 9.73 1.56 7.41
N VAL A 134 10.81 1.14 8.06
CA VAL A 134 10.78 0.08 9.07
C VAL A 134 11.36 0.68 10.34
N THR A 135 10.69 0.46 11.46
CA THR A 135 11.11 0.97 12.76
C THR A 135 10.68 0.00 13.86
N GLU A 136 11.27 0.18 15.04
CA GLU A 136 10.93 -0.52 16.26
C GLU A 136 10.24 0.45 17.22
N ILE A 137 9.71 -0.06 18.33
CA ILE A 137 9.10 0.80 19.33
C ILE A 137 10.19 1.64 20.04
N ASP A 138 9.96 2.94 20.15
CA ASP A 138 10.82 3.81 20.94
C ASP A 138 10.59 3.54 22.43
N HIS A 139 11.63 3.06 23.11
CA HIS A 139 11.57 2.69 24.51
C HIS A 139 11.45 3.91 25.44
N ASN A 140 11.88 5.09 25.02
CA ASN A 140 11.64 6.32 25.78
C ASN A 140 10.15 6.62 25.81
N HIS A 141 9.45 6.49 24.67
CA HIS A 141 7.99 6.68 24.65
C HIS A 141 7.28 5.69 25.58
N LEU A 142 7.75 4.44 25.67
CA LEU A 142 7.21 3.45 26.62
C LEU A 142 7.48 3.82 28.10
N PHE A 143 8.67 4.35 28.41
CA PHE A 143 9.04 4.75 29.77
C PHE A 143 8.20 5.92 30.31
N TYR A 144 7.74 6.82 29.43
CA TYR A 144 6.94 7.99 29.80
C TYR A 144 5.41 7.75 29.81
N LEU A 145 4.94 6.53 29.52
CA LEU A 145 3.53 6.12 29.70
C LEU A 145 3.24 5.82 31.18
#